data_AF-A0A7S1QQT2-F1
#
_entry.id   AF-A0A7S1QQT2-F1
#
_cell.length_a   1.000
_cell.length_b   1.000
_cell.length_c   1.000
_cell.angle_alpha   90.00
_cell.angle_beta   90.00
_cell.angle_gamma   90.00
#
_symmetry.space_group_name_H-M   'P 1'
#
loop_
_entity.id
_entity.type
_entity.pdbx_description
1 polymer ?
#
loop_
_entity_poly.entity_id
_entity_poly.type
_entity_poly.pdbx_seq_one_letter_code
_entity_poly.pdbx_strand_id
1 'polypeptide(L)'
;QFLYFIGPSMPRTPAELEATVDFKLQVASSLPQPLSQADRVALTDTHRGMYRDGTPLLHVRDAVIAQKSKLDAFDDAAYHHVRDRIFPLAHSGVSDRRARFSNRAGHKLNQAMTQLGMWDAVTVLRRGQPASSHRTEAAEAPTCGAEDPENVVRRRSVTFVDICGGPGAFSQALFQTAPKKVKVRGFGLTLMDRHVGADAGWYPQLTKRRDFAVSFGVDGRGDIYNPANVECFCSLANGGGDAGAA
;
A
#
# COMPACT_ATOMS: atom_id res chain seq x y z
N GLN A 1 4.65 -2.80 7.19
CA GLN A 1 4.49 -2.29 5.81
C GLN A 1 3.13 -2.74 5.34
N PHE A 2 2.21 -1.79 5.17
CA PHE A 2 0.86 -2.05 4.67
C PHE A 2 0.71 -1.32 3.34
N LEU A 3 0.48 -2.08 2.28
CA LEU A 3 0.18 -1.51 0.96
C LEU A 3 -1.30 -1.71 0.70
N TYR A 4 -1.99 -0.63 0.40
CA TYR A 4 -3.42 -0.67 0.08
C TYR A 4 -3.59 -0.36 -1.41
N PHE A 5 -4.29 -1.27 -2.09
CA PHE A 5 -4.76 -1.04 -3.45
C PHE A 5 -6.14 -0.39 -3.37
N ILE A 6 -6.27 0.79 -3.95
CA ILE A 6 -7.57 1.37 -4.26
C ILE A 6 -8.02 0.73 -5.57
N GLY A 7 -8.65 -0.44 -5.46
CA GLY A 7 -9.21 -1.21 -6.57
C GLY A 7 -10.51 -1.88 -6.13
N PRO A 8 -11.48 -2.07 -7.03
CA PRO A 8 -12.83 -2.45 -6.66
C PRO A 8 -12.85 -3.84 -6.00
N SER A 9 -13.65 -4.00 -4.94
CA SER A 9 -14.07 -5.31 -4.47
C SER A 9 -14.93 -5.97 -5.55
N MET A 10 -14.73 -7.26 -5.80
CA MET A 10 -15.59 -8.05 -6.69
C MET A 10 -17.06 -7.89 -6.28
N PRO A 11 -17.93 -7.29 -7.11
CA PRO A 11 -19.34 -7.16 -6.78
C PRO A 11 -20.01 -8.53 -6.81
N ARG A 12 -20.85 -8.82 -5.81
CA ARG A 12 -21.62 -10.09 -5.77
C ARG A 12 -22.97 -9.94 -6.46
N THR A 13 -23.40 -8.72 -6.81
CA THR A 13 -24.66 -8.47 -7.52
C THR A 13 -24.60 -7.27 -8.47
N PRO A 14 -25.47 -7.19 -9.50
CA PRO A 14 -25.53 -6.07 -10.44
C PRO A 14 -25.92 -4.71 -9.85
N ALA A 15 -26.36 -4.64 -8.58
CA ALA A 15 -26.80 -3.40 -7.94
C ALA A 15 -25.66 -2.59 -7.27
N GLU A 16 -24.45 -3.14 -7.15
CA GLU A 16 -23.30 -2.50 -6.47
C GLU A 16 -22.37 -1.73 -7.44
N LEU A 17 -22.90 -1.26 -8.58
CA LEU A 17 -22.11 -0.72 -9.70
C LEU A 17 -21.56 0.71 -9.51
N GLU A 18 -21.70 1.28 -8.32
CA GLU A 18 -20.91 2.42 -7.84
C GLU A 18 -19.91 1.96 -6.76
N ALA A 19 -18.94 1.15 -7.16
CA ALA A 19 -17.92 0.64 -6.24
C ALA A 19 -16.83 1.69 -5.97
N THR A 20 -17.13 2.67 -5.12
CA THR A 20 -16.11 3.36 -4.35
C THR A 20 -15.70 2.42 -3.22
N VAL A 21 -14.49 1.87 -3.26
CA VAL A 21 -13.91 1.21 -2.08
C VAL A 21 -13.48 2.31 -1.13
N ASP A 22 -14.45 2.77 -0.32
CA ASP A 22 -14.19 3.66 0.80
C ASP A 22 -13.42 2.90 1.86
N PHE A 23 -12.11 3.14 1.92
CA PHE A 23 -11.35 2.84 3.12
C PHE A 23 -11.75 3.89 4.17
N LYS A 24 -12.78 3.58 4.96
CA LYS A 24 -13.00 4.31 6.20
C LYS A 24 -11.89 3.92 7.17
N LEU A 25 -10.80 4.68 7.17
CA LEU A 25 -9.97 4.84 8.36
C LEU A 25 -10.87 5.48 9.42
N GLN A 26 -11.66 4.66 10.11
CA GLN A 26 -12.40 5.13 11.27
C GLN A 26 -11.39 5.41 12.37
N VAL A 27 -11.07 6.69 12.56
CA VAL A 27 -10.65 7.16 13.87
C VAL A 27 -11.83 6.89 14.78
N ALA A 28 -11.78 5.81 15.56
CA ALA A 28 -12.80 5.54 16.55
C ALA A 28 -12.90 6.81 17.41
N SER A 29 -14.09 7.41 17.47
CA SER A 29 -14.36 8.63 18.26
C SER A 29 -14.04 8.45 19.74
N SER A 30 -13.95 7.20 20.18
CA SER A 30 -13.17 6.79 21.35
C SER A 30 -11.90 6.08 20.88
N LEU A 31 -10.76 6.79 20.86
CA LEU A 31 -9.48 6.10 20.95
C LEU A 31 -9.59 5.16 22.17
N PRO A 32 -9.30 3.85 22.05
CA PRO A 32 -9.21 3.00 23.22
C PRO A 32 -8.27 3.70 24.21
N GLN A 33 -8.72 3.94 25.44
CA GLN A 33 -7.80 4.46 26.45
C GLN A 33 -6.56 3.57 26.48
N PRO A 34 -5.36 4.12 26.76
CA PRO A 34 -4.17 3.31 26.92
C PRO A 34 -4.52 2.14 27.84
N LEU A 35 -4.39 0.92 27.32
CA LEU A 35 -4.75 -0.31 28.03
C LEU A 35 -4.17 -0.22 29.44
N SER A 36 -5.02 -0.40 30.45
CA SER A 36 -4.57 -0.37 31.83
C SER A 36 -3.51 -1.46 32.03
N GLN A 37 -2.70 -1.35 33.09
CA GLN A 37 -1.72 -2.40 33.43
C GLN A 37 -2.40 -3.78 33.51
N ALA A 38 -3.64 -3.84 34.02
CA ALA A 38 -4.43 -5.06 34.12
C ALA A 38 -4.88 -5.58 32.74
N ASP A 39 -5.32 -4.70 31.83
CA ASP A 39 -5.69 -5.09 30.47
C ASP A 39 -4.49 -5.56 29.65
N ARG A 40 -3.32 -4.94 29.86
CA ARG A 40 -2.05 -5.38 29.26
C ARG A 40 -1.65 -6.78 29.72
N VAL A 41 -1.87 -7.10 30.99
CA VAL A 41 -1.65 -8.45 31.54
C VAL A 41 -2.71 -9.43 30.99
N ALA A 42 -3.98 -9.04 30.89
CA ALA A 42 -5.03 -9.88 30.29
C ALA A 42 -4.81 -10.15 28.78
N LEU A 43 -4.19 -9.22 28.05
CA LEU A 43 -3.77 -9.40 26.65
C LEU A 43 -2.66 -10.45 26.49
N THR A 44 -1.83 -10.68 27.53
CA THR A 44 -0.83 -11.76 27.48
C THR A 44 -1.44 -13.16 27.51
N ASP A 45 -2.66 -13.30 28.03
CA ASP A 45 -3.39 -14.57 28.12
C ASP A 45 -4.38 -14.82 26.96
N THR A 46 -4.84 -13.76 26.28
CA THR A 46 -5.91 -13.83 25.27
C THR A 46 -5.43 -13.70 23.82
N HIS A 47 -4.20 -13.25 23.57
CA HIS A 47 -3.55 -13.44 22.26
C HIS A 47 -2.96 -14.85 22.10
N ARG A 48 -3.77 -15.88 22.43
CA ARG A 48 -3.48 -17.25 22.01
C ARG A 48 -3.54 -17.24 20.49
N GLY A 49 -2.44 -17.57 19.82
CA GLY A 49 -2.53 -17.91 18.40
C GLY A 49 -3.62 -18.97 18.28
N MET A 50 -4.69 -18.68 17.55
CA MET A 50 -5.73 -19.65 17.26
C MET A 50 -5.59 -20.04 15.80
N TYR A 51 -5.76 -21.31 15.49
CA TYR A 51 -6.08 -21.71 14.12
C TYR A 51 -7.41 -21.06 13.69
N ARG A 52 -7.69 -21.04 12.39
CA ARG A 52 -8.94 -20.48 11.84
C ARG A 52 -10.19 -21.18 12.39
N ASP A 53 -10.05 -22.39 12.90
CA ASP A 53 -11.10 -23.18 13.56
C ASP A 53 -11.22 -22.92 15.08
N GLY A 54 -10.43 -21.99 15.63
CA GLY A 54 -10.44 -21.67 17.06
C GLY A 54 -9.55 -22.58 17.92
N THR A 55 -8.78 -23.50 17.34
CA THR A 55 -7.89 -24.37 18.10
C THR A 55 -6.68 -23.59 18.63
N PRO A 56 -6.39 -23.63 19.95
CA PRO A 56 -5.22 -22.94 20.50
C PRO A 56 -3.91 -23.54 20.02
N LEU A 57 -3.04 -22.69 19.46
CA LEU A 57 -1.68 -23.02 19.00
C LEU A 57 -0.64 -23.02 20.12
N LEU A 58 -1.03 -23.21 21.40
CA LEU A 58 -0.14 -22.97 22.53
C LEU A 58 1.17 -23.77 22.43
N HIS A 59 1.07 -25.07 22.14
CA HIS A 59 2.27 -25.92 21.99
C HIS A 59 3.15 -25.50 20.80
N VAL A 60 2.57 -25.05 19.69
CA VAL A 60 3.31 -24.55 18.51
C VAL A 60 3.96 -23.21 18.83
N ARG A 61 3.23 -22.29 19.50
CA ARG A 61 3.73 -21.00 19.94
C ARG A 61 4.92 -21.19 20.86
N ASP A 62 4.78 -22.00 21.90
CA ASP A 62 5.82 -22.21 22.89
C ASP A 62 7.03 -22.91 22.27
N ALA A 63 6.81 -23.87 21.36
CA ALA A 63 7.89 -24.48 20.59
C ALA A 63 8.62 -23.45 19.71
N VAL A 64 7.90 -22.58 18.99
CA VAL A 64 8.51 -21.52 18.17
C VAL A 64 9.28 -20.52 19.02
N ILE A 65 8.74 -20.11 20.17
CA ILE A 65 9.41 -19.22 21.11
C ILE A 65 10.68 -19.89 21.63
N ALA A 66 10.59 -21.13 22.10
CA ALA A 66 11.74 -21.87 22.60
C ALA A 66 12.85 -22.02 21.53
N GLN A 67 12.49 -22.23 20.26
CA GLN A 67 13.48 -22.26 19.17
C GLN A 67 14.07 -20.87 18.87
N LYS A 68 13.26 -19.80 18.91
CA LYS A 68 13.76 -18.42 18.76
C LYS A 68 14.73 -18.06 19.87
N SER A 69 14.41 -18.39 21.12
CA SER A 69 15.27 -18.08 22.26
C SER A 69 16.62 -18.79 22.23
N LYS A 70 16.72 -19.96 21.57
CA LYS A 70 18.03 -20.60 21.33
C LYS A 70 18.90 -19.80 20.37
N LEU A 71 18.31 -18.99 19.49
CA LEU A 71 19.04 -18.15 18.55
C LEU A 71 19.60 -16.89 19.21
N ASP A 72 19.06 -16.47 20.37
CA ASP A 72 19.53 -15.29 21.12
C ASP A 72 20.98 -15.43 21.62
N ALA A 73 21.51 -16.65 21.67
CA ALA A 73 22.90 -16.92 22.06
C ALA A 73 23.93 -16.71 20.92
N PHE A 74 23.48 -16.54 19.67
CA PHE A 74 24.35 -16.35 18.52
C PHE A 74 24.61 -14.87 18.26
N ASP A 75 25.79 -14.54 17.74
CA ASP A 75 26.04 -13.19 17.24
C ASP A 75 25.25 -12.92 15.95
N ASP A 76 24.79 -11.67 15.79
CA ASP A 76 23.95 -11.27 14.65
C ASP A 76 24.61 -11.55 13.29
N ALA A 77 25.94 -11.39 13.21
CA ALA A 77 26.68 -11.59 11.97
C ALA A 77 26.71 -13.08 11.57
N ALA A 78 26.99 -13.98 12.50
CA ALA A 78 26.96 -15.43 12.29
C ALA A 78 25.54 -15.92 12.00
N TYR A 79 24.53 -15.40 12.73
CA TYR A 79 23.13 -15.70 12.47
C TYR A 79 22.76 -15.35 11.02
N HIS A 80 23.07 -14.13 10.57
CA HIS A 80 22.80 -13.71 9.21
C HIS A 80 23.58 -14.55 8.18
N HIS A 81 24.87 -14.78 8.39
CA HIS A 81 25.68 -15.62 7.50
C HIS A 81 25.08 -17.02 7.28
N VAL A 82 24.66 -17.69 8.36
CA VAL A 82 24.00 -19.01 8.26
C VAL A 82 22.62 -18.90 7.61
N ARG A 83 21.79 -17.93 8.02
CA ARG A 83 20.48 -17.68 7.43
C ARG A 83 20.58 -17.51 5.92
N ASP A 84 21.56 -16.75 5.45
CA ASP A 84 21.69 -16.38 4.05
C ASP A 84 22.23 -17.54 3.20
N ARG A 85 22.98 -18.47 3.79
CA ARG A 85 23.33 -19.75 3.15
C ARG A 85 22.13 -20.69 3.01
N ILE A 86 21.28 -20.77 4.04
CA ILE A 86 20.10 -21.65 4.03
C ILE A 86 19.00 -21.06 3.14
N PHE A 87 18.85 -19.74 3.15
CA PHE A 87 17.84 -18.99 2.42
C PHE A 87 18.51 -17.99 1.47
N PRO A 88 19.08 -18.45 0.34
CA PRO A 88 19.79 -17.57 -0.59
C PRO A 88 18.90 -16.46 -1.19
N LEU A 89 17.58 -16.65 -1.19
CA LEU A 89 16.59 -15.63 -1.60
C LEU A 89 16.21 -14.65 -0.47
N ALA A 90 16.88 -14.71 0.70
CA ALA A 90 16.64 -13.83 1.83
C ALA A 90 17.22 -12.43 1.64
N HIS A 91 18.21 -12.27 0.76
CA HIS A 91 18.86 -10.99 0.43
C HIS A 91 18.24 -10.31 -0.79
N SER A 92 18.05 -11.08 -1.85
CA SER A 92 17.40 -10.63 -3.07
C SER A 92 16.29 -11.61 -3.38
N GLY A 93 15.06 -11.13 -3.61
CA GLY A 93 14.02 -12.01 -4.11
C GLY A 93 14.39 -12.59 -5.48
N VAL A 94 13.54 -13.45 -6.04
CA VAL A 94 13.80 -14.05 -7.35
C VAL A 94 14.16 -12.94 -8.35
N SER A 95 15.36 -13.03 -8.89
CA SER A 95 15.95 -12.06 -9.80
C SER A 95 15.24 -12.11 -11.16
N ASP A 96 14.03 -11.56 -11.25
CA ASP A 96 13.50 -11.20 -12.56
C ASP A 96 14.44 -10.14 -13.14
N ARG A 97 15.13 -10.49 -14.23
CA ARG A 97 16.07 -9.58 -14.91
C ARG A 97 15.40 -8.28 -15.35
N ARG A 98 14.07 -8.25 -15.43
CA ARG A 98 13.28 -7.09 -15.88
C ARG A 98 13.03 -6.05 -14.79
N ALA A 99 13.08 -6.41 -13.51
CA ALA A 99 12.77 -5.49 -12.41
C ALA A 99 13.81 -5.57 -11.29
N ARG A 100 14.56 -4.48 -11.13
CA ARG A 100 15.56 -4.31 -10.07
C ARG A 100 15.02 -3.36 -9.02
N PHE A 101 14.67 -3.92 -7.86
CA PHE A 101 14.23 -3.15 -6.72
C PHE A 101 15.40 -2.89 -5.77
N SER A 102 15.36 -1.73 -5.12
CA SER A 102 16.43 -1.26 -4.23
C SER A 102 16.54 -2.09 -2.94
N ASN A 103 15.50 -2.84 -2.56
CA ASN A 103 15.57 -3.82 -1.48
C ASN A 103 14.60 -4.99 -1.70
N ARG A 104 14.68 -6.00 -0.83
CA ARG A 104 13.86 -7.22 -0.88
C ARG A 104 12.35 -6.98 -0.81
N ALA A 105 11.89 -5.90 -0.18
CA ALA A 105 10.45 -5.63 -0.07
C ALA A 105 9.84 -5.44 -1.46
N GLY A 106 10.50 -4.72 -2.37
CA GLY A 106 10.02 -4.57 -3.75
C GLY A 106 9.81 -5.92 -4.46
N HIS A 107 10.74 -6.88 -4.25
CA HIS A 107 10.61 -8.22 -4.81
C HIS A 107 9.43 -8.99 -4.21
N LYS A 108 9.19 -8.88 -2.90
CA LYS A 108 8.03 -9.50 -2.24
C LYS A 108 6.72 -9.00 -2.84
N LEU A 109 6.60 -7.68 -3.02
CA LEU A 109 5.41 -7.11 -3.61
C LEU A 109 5.24 -7.58 -5.06
N ASN A 110 6.29 -7.50 -5.89
CA ASN A 110 6.21 -7.96 -7.27
C ASN A 110 5.79 -9.42 -7.36
N GLN A 111 6.38 -10.30 -6.56
CA GLN A 111 6.01 -11.71 -6.51
C GLN A 111 4.52 -11.89 -6.18
N ALA A 112 4.03 -11.20 -5.16
CA ALA A 112 2.61 -11.26 -4.78
C ALA A 112 1.70 -10.74 -5.91
N MET A 113 2.03 -9.59 -6.51
CA MET A 113 1.25 -9.02 -7.62
C MET A 113 1.21 -9.93 -8.84
N THR A 114 2.34 -10.55 -9.20
CA THR A 114 2.42 -11.51 -10.29
C THR A 114 1.59 -12.76 -10.01
N GLN A 115 1.70 -13.33 -8.81
CA GLN A 115 0.91 -14.51 -8.43
C GLN A 115 -0.59 -14.24 -8.41
N LEU A 116 -0.98 -13.01 -8.05
CA LEU A 116 -2.38 -12.58 -8.03
C LEU A 116 -2.89 -12.12 -9.40
N GLY A 117 -2.05 -12.09 -10.45
CA GLY A 117 -2.44 -11.53 -11.75
C GLY A 117 -2.93 -10.09 -11.67
N MET A 118 -2.40 -9.30 -10.72
CA MET A 118 -2.96 -8.01 -10.34
C MET A 118 -3.06 -7.04 -11.53
N TRP A 119 -2.01 -6.97 -12.36
CA TRP A 119 -2.00 -6.08 -13.51
C TRP A 119 -3.00 -6.51 -14.60
N ASP A 120 -3.25 -7.82 -14.74
CA ASP A 120 -4.27 -8.34 -15.64
C ASP A 120 -5.67 -7.97 -15.13
N ALA A 121 -5.92 -8.17 -13.83
CA ALA A 121 -7.17 -7.79 -13.18
C ALA A 121 -7.47 -6.29 -13.34
N VAL A 122 -6.48 -5.42 -13.04
CA VAL A 122 -6.60 -3.96 -13.24
C VAL A 122 -6.87 -3.60 -14.70
N THR A 123 -6.28 -4.33 -15.64
CA THR A 123 -6.46 -4.08 -17.08
C THR A 123 -7.84 -4.52 -17.56
N VAL A 124 -8.43 -5.57 -16.98
CA VAL A 124 -9.75 -6.11 -17.32
C VAL A 124 -10.88 -5.31 -16.69
N LEU A 125 -10.79 -5.01 -15.39
CA LEU A 125 -11.86 -4.32 -14.63
C LEU A 125 -12.26 -2.97 -15.24
N ARG A 126 -11.33 -2.28 -15.93
CA ARG A 126 -11.62 -1.01 -16.63
C ARG A 126 -12.03 -1.14 -18.09
N ARG A 127 -12.03 -2.35 -18.69
CA ARG A 127 -12.62 -2.57 -20.02
C ARG A 127 -14.13 -2.77 -19.96
N GLY A 128 -14.66 -3.23 -18.82
CA GLY A 128 -16.07 -3.53 -18.61
C GLY A 128 -16.89 -2.39 -18.01
N GLN A 129 -16.30 -1.24 -17.67
CA GLN A 129 -17.06 -0.07 -17.22
C GLN A 129 -17.48 0.76 -18.43
N PRO A 130 -18.78 0.79 -18.82
CA PRO A 130 -19.28 1.78 -19.75
C PRO A 130 -19.03 3.17 -19.15
N ALA A 131 -18.65 4.14 -19.99
CA ALA A 131 -18.50 5.51 -19.55
C ALA A 131 -19.85 5.97 -18.96
N SER A 132 -19.93 6.16 -17.65
CA SER A 132 -21.10 6.77 -17.02
C SER A 132 -21.22 8.22 -17.51
N SER A 133 -22.05 8.40 -18.53
CA SER A 133 -22.56 9.69 -18.97
C SER A 133 -23.62 10.15 -17.98
N HIS A 134 -23.22 10.60 -16.79
CA HIS A 134 -24.05 11.53 -16.03
C HIS A 134 -23.75 12.95 -16.55
N ARG A 135 -24.29 13.23 -17.74
CA ARG A 135 -24.54 14.60 -18.19
C ARG A 135 -25.98 14.88 -17.79
N THR A 136 -26.15 15.73 -16.78
CA THR A 136 -27.44 16.32 -16.41
C THR A 136 -28.01 17.01 -17.64
N GLU A 137 -29.17 16.55 -18.10
CA GLU A 137 -29.95 17.21 -19.14
C GLU A 137 -30.58 18.48 -18.55
N ALA A 138 -30.18 19.65 -19.05
CA ALA A 138 -31.05 20.81 -19.23
C ALA A 138 -30.44 21.82 -20.23
N ALA A 139 -31.16 22.00 -21.35
CA ALA A 139 -31.21 23.13 -22.29
C ALA A 139 -30.06 23.39 -23.32
N GLU A 140 -30.34 23.02 -24.59
CA GLU A 140 -30.27 23.79 -25.87
C GLU A 140 -29.11 24.80 -26.12
N ALA A 141 -28.39 24.91 -27.25
CA ALA A 141 -28.34 24.29 -28.59
C ALA A 141 -26.95 24.68 -29.24
N PRO A 142 -26.62 24.44 -30.54
CA PRO A 142 -25.38 23.79 -30.96
C PRO A 142 -24.32 24.71 -31.60
N THR A 143 -23.05 24.33 -31.50
CA THR A 143 -22.03 24.72 -32.50
C THR A 143 -21.13 23.54 -32.84
N CYS A 144 -21.18 23.21 -34.12
CA CYS A 144 -20.33 22.32 -34.90
C CYS A 144 -18.83 22.62 -34.71
N GLY A 145 -18.16 21.76 -33.95
CA GLY A 145 -16.73 21.50 -34.05
C GLY A 145 -16.57 19.99 -34.10
N ALA A 146 -16.12 19.46 -35.24
CA ALA A 146 -15.79 18.05 -35.37
C ALA A 146 -14.59 17.75 -34.47
N GLU A 147 -14.83 17.28 -33.24
CA GLU A 147 -13.79 16.65 -32.46
C GLU A 147 -13.54 15.26 -33.05
N ASP A 148 -12.28 15.06 -33.45
CA ASP A 148 -11.74 13.84 -34.01
C ASP A 148 -12.04 12.62 -33.12
N PRO A 149 -12.82 11.62 -33.60
CA PRO A 149 -13.19 10.45 -32.81
C PRO A 149 -12.02 9.50 -32.51
N GLU A 150 -10.78 9.77 -32.97
CA GLU A 150 -9.65 8.86 -32.80
C GLU A 150 -8.87 8.96 -31.47
N ASN A 151 -9.11 9.93 -30.57
CA ASN A 151 -8.12 10.17 -29.50
C ASN A 151 -8.60 10.39 -28.05
N VAL A 152 -9.70 9.77 -27.65
CA VAL A 152 -10.00 9.56 -26.22
C VAL A 152 -9.73 8.11 -25.82
N VAL A 153 -8.51 7.63 -26.08
CA VAL A 153 -8.00 6.47 -25.34
C VAL A 153 -7.79 6.97 -23.91
N ARG A 154 -8.84 6.89 -23.07
CA ARG A 154 -8.74 7.16 -21.62
C ARG A 154 -7.61 6.30 -21.08
N ARG A 155 -6.45 6.93 -20.83
CA ARG A 155 -5.29 6.25 -20.25
C ARG A 155 -5.75 5.66 -18.92
N ARG A 156 -5.60 4.35 -18.76
CA ARG A 156 -6.00 3.65 -17.54
C ARG A 156 -5.15 4.22 -16.40
N SER A 157 -5.76 4.67 -15.32
CA SER A 157 -5.06 5.22 -14.17
C SER A 157 -5.25 4.32 -12.95
N VAL A 158 -4.19 4.12 -12.18
CA VAL A 158 -4.21 3.45 -10.88
C VAL A 158 -3.64 4.39 -9.84
N THR A 159 -4.34 4.52 -8.72
CA THR A 159 -3.86 5.24 -7.55
C THR A 159 -3.57 4.25 -6.44
N PHE A 160 -2.45 4.41 -5.74
CA PHE A 160 -2.08 3.58 -4.60
C PHE A 160 -1.64 4.43 -3.41
N VAL A 161 -1.64 3.83 -2.22
CA VAL A 161 -1.05 4.41 -1.01
C VAL A 161 -0.07 3.43 -0.37
N ASP A 162 1.11 3.92 0.02
CA ASP A 162 2.20 3.16 0.62
C ASP A 162 2.46 3.65 2.05
N ILE A 163 1.86 2.95 3.02
CA ILE A 163 1.86 3.34 4.44
C ILE A 163 2.93 2.56 5.21
N CYS A 164 3.71 3.29 5.99
CA CYS A 164 4.99 2.84 6.54
C CYS A 164 5.90 2.32 5.42
N GLY A 165 5.84 2.98 4.26
CA GLY A 165 6.44 2.50 3.02
C GLY A 165 7.95 2.74 2.91
N GLY A 166 8.52 3.58 3.78
CA GLY A 166 9.92 3.95 3.73
C GLY A 166 10.86 2.72 3.75
N PRO A 167 11.92 2.69 2.92
CA PRO A 167 12.37 3.71 1.98
C PRO A 167 11.62 3.77 0.62
N GLY A 168 10.60 2.93 0.40
CA GLY A 168 9.72 3.01 -0.78
C GLY A 168 9.89 1.92 -1.83
N ALA A 169 10.42 0.75 -1.46
CA ALA A 169 10.62 -0.34 -2.43
C ALA A 169 9.30 -0.89 -3.00
N PHE A 170 8.20 -0.81 -2.26
CA PHE A 170 6.87 -1.16 -2.76
C PHE A 170 6.39 -0.17 -3.83
N SER A 171 6.45 1.13 -3.53
CA SER A 171 6.21 2.19 -4.51
C SER A 171 7.07 2.03 -5.78
N GLN A 172 8.37 1.75 -5.62
CA GLN A 172 9.26 1.48 -6.75
C GLN A 172 8.79 0.29 -7.59
N ALA A 173 8.36 -0.80 -6.94
CA ALA A 173 7.84 -1.97 -7.65
C ALA A 173 6.58 -1.67 -8.44
N LEU A 174 5.64 -0.89 -7.88
CA LEU A 174 4.44 -0.46 -8.60
C LEU A 174 4.76 0.38 -9.84
N PHE A 175 5.64 1.38 -9.71
CA PHE A 175 6.01 2.22 -10.85
C PHE A 175 6.80 1.46 -11.93
N GLN A 176 7.68 0.53 -11.55
CA GLN A 176 8.51 -0.20 -12.51
C GLN A 176 7.76 -1.32 -13.24
N THR A 177 6.77 -1.94 -12.59
CA THR A 177 6.09 -3.14 -13.11
C THR A 177 4.76 -2.82 -13.79
N ALA A 178 4.25 -1.60 -13.64
CA ALA A 178 3.04 -1.16 -14.29
C ALA A 178 3.13 -1.30 -15.82
N PRO A 179 2.09 -1.84 -16.49
CA PRO A 179 2.04 -1.87 -17.94
C PRO A 179 2.14 -0.46 -18.51
N LYS A 180 2.85 -0.28 -19.64
CA LYS A 180 3.05 1.04 -20.29
C LYS A 180 1.76 1.83 -20.57
N LYS A 181 0.62 1.14 -20.70
CA LYS A 181 -0.71 1.73 -20.95
C LYS A 181 -1.44 2.15 -19.67
N VAL A 182 -0.84 1.94 -18.50
CA VAL A 182 -1.38 2.26 -17.18
C VAL A 182 -0.57 3.42 -16.59
N LYS A 183 -1.23 4.56 -16.36
CA LYS A 183 -0.71 5.67 -15.57
C LYS A 183 -0.82 5.29 -14.10
N VAL A 184 0.28 5.35 -13.36
CA VAL A 184 0.28 5.08 -11.92
C VAL A 184 0.48 6.39 -11.18
N ARG A 185 -0.22 6.56 -10.08
CA ARG A 185 -0.02 7.62 -9.11
C ARG A 185 0.04 7.03 -7.71
N GLY A 186 0.93 7.54 -6.88
CA GLY A 186 1.09 7.05 -5.51
C GLY A 186 1.12 8.17 -4.48
N PHE A 187 0.76 7.79 -3.26
CA PHE A 187 0.93 8.63 -2.07
C PHE A 187 1.65 7.83 -0.99
N GLY A 188 2.64 8.43 -0.34
CA GLY A 188 3.45 7.77 0.69
C GLY A 188 3.31 8.44 2.05
N LEU A 189 3.16 7.64 3.10
CA LEU A 189 3.28 8.06 4.51
C LEU A 189 4.26 7.13 5.21
N THR A 190 5.30 7.67 5.86
CA THR A 190 6.25 6.87 6.61
C THR A 190 6.81 7.67 7.78
N LEU A 191 7.26 6.97 8.82
CA LEU A 191 7.98 7.60 9.93
C LEU A 191 9.25 8.26 9.40
N MET A 192 9.45 9.53 9.75
CA MET A 192 10.62 10.29 9.37
C MET A 192 11.84 9.80 10.17
N ASP A 193 12.93 9.48 9.47
CA ASP A 193 14.19 9.15 10.12
C ASP A 193 14.92 10.43 10.51
N ARG A 194 14.90 10.76 11.81
CA ARG A 194 15.49 11.99 12.35
C ARG A 194 16.99 12.10 12.13
N HIS A 195 17.67 11.01 11.77
CA HIS A 195 19.11 10.98 11.56
C HIS A 195 19.53 11.27 10.11
N VAL A 196 18.60 11.36 9.16
CA VAL A 196 18.91 11.41 7.71
C VAL A 196 18.42 12.70 7.01
N GLY A 197 17.84 13.65 7.74
CA GLY A 197 17.45 14.98 7.22
C GLY A 197 16.05 15.05 6.58
N ALA A 198 15.72 16.13 5.86
CA ALA A 198 14.34 16.39 5.38
C ALA A 198 13.82 15.39 4.32
N ASP A 199 14.71 14.74 3.58
CA ASP A 199 14.40 13.66 2.62
C ASP A 199 14.38 12.27 3.29
N ALA A 200 14.49 12.22 4.62
CA ALA A 200 14.65 11.00 5.37
C ALA A 200 13.41 10.12 5.32
N GLY A 201 13.56 8.93 4.74
CA GLY A 201 12.57 7.88 4.78
C GLY A 201 12.05 7.47 3.41
N TRP A 202 12.42 8.14 2.31
CA TRP A 202 12.08 7.71 0.96
C TRP A 202 13.27 7.75 0.02
N TYR A 203 13.26 6.89 -1.00
CA TYR A 203 14.27 6.91 -2.04
C TYR A 203 14.21 8.22 -2.85
N PRO A 204 15.36 8.88 -3.13
CA PRO A 204 15.38 10.17 -3.83
C PRO A 204 14.71 10.15 -5.20
N GLN A 205 14.75 9.02 -5.91
CA GLN A 205 14.08 8.89 -7.21
C GLN A 205 12.56 8.87 -7.11
N LEU A 206 11.98 8.57 -5.94
CA LEU A 206 10.53 8.61 -5.72
C LEU A 206 10.06 10.03 -5.38
N THR A 207 10.78 10.73 -4.50
CA THR A 207 10.45 12.11 -4.10
C THR A 207 10.54 13.11 -5.25
N LYS A 208 11.36 12.82 -6.26
CA LYS A 208 11.47 13.61 -7.50
C LYS A 208 10.35 13.35 -8.52
N ARG A 209 9.50 12.34 -8.31
CA ARG A 209 8.43 12.02 -9.28
C ARG A 209 7.23 12.93 -9.08
N ARG A 210 6.68 13.43 -10.18
CA ARG A 210 5.44 14.22 -10.16
C ARG A 210 4.19 13.39 -9.86
N ASP A 211 4.25 12.08 -10.06
CA ASP A 211 3.16 11.14 -9.81
C ASP A 211 3.29 10.40 -8.47
N PHE A 212 4.19 10.85 -7.59
CA PHE A 212 4.32 10.34 -6.22
C PHE A 212 4.39 11.49 -5.23
N ALA A 213 3.43 11.56 -4.32
CA ALA A 213 3.41 12.59 -3.27
C ALA A 213 3.68 11.97 -1.90
N VAL A 214 4.59 12.57 -1.13
CA VAL A 214 4.92 12.13 0.22
C VAL A 214 4.27 13.06 1.24
N SER A 215 3.75 12.48 2.31
CA SER A 215 3.33 13.21 3.51
C SER A 215 4.06 12.64 4.73
N PHE A 216 4.34 13.52 5.69
CA PHE A 216 4.75 13.16 7.04
C PHE A 216 3.71 13.61 8.07
N GLY A 217 2.48 13.85 7.64
CA GLY A 217 1.41 14.36 8.50
C GLY A 217 1.60 15.81 8.92
N VAL A 218 0.71 16.29 9.80
CA VAL A 218 0.69 17.70 10.25
C VAL A 218 1.87 18.05 11.14
N ASP A 219 2.40 17.08 11.88
CA ASP A 219 3.55 17.28 12.77
C ASP A 219 4.90 17.04 12.10
N GLY A 220 4.89 16.65 10.82
CA GLY A 220 6.08 16.36 10.03
C GLY A 220 6.85 15.11 10.45
N ARG A 221 6.31 14.26 11.34
CA ARG A 221 7.01 13.06 11.84
C ARG A 221 6.62 11.79 11.12
N GLY A 222 5.45 11.77 10.48
CA GLY A 222 4.92 10.60 9.78
C GLY A 222 4.50 9.46 10.71
N ASP A 223 4.19 9.78 11.96
CA ASP A 223 3.65 8.82 12.93
C ASP A 223 2.19 8.50 12.58
N ILE A 224 1.93 7.25 12.18
CA ILE A 224 0.60 6.76 11.82
C ILE A 224 -0.31 6.59 13.05
N TYR A 225 0.24 6.59 14.26
CA TYR A 225 -0.53 6.52 15.50
C TYR A 225 -1.11 7.87 15.90
N ASN A 226 -0.64 8.97 15.30
CA ASN A 226 -1.24 10.28 15.46
C ASN A 226 -2.40 10.44 14.46
N PRO A 227 -3.68 10.48 14.89
CA PRO A 227 -4.82 10.57 13.98
C PRO A 227 -4.77 11.81 13.07
N ALA A 228 -4.24 12.93 13.55
CA ALA A 228 -4.12 14.15 12.76
C ALA A 228 -3.16 13.97 11.55
N ASN A 229 -2.13 13.13 11.69
CA ASN A 229 -1.24 12.79 10.58
C ASN A 229 -1.95 11.96 9.52
N VAL A 230 -2.79 11.01 9.96
CA VAL A 230 -3.60 10.17 9.07
C VAL A 230 -4.64 11.00 8.33
N GLU A 231 -5.37 11.87 9.03
CA GLU A 231 -6.36 12.77 8.43
C GLU A 231 -5.74 13.68 7.37
N CYS A 232 -4.60 14.31 7.68
CA CYS A 232 -3.85 15.11 6.73
C CYS A 232 -3.41 14.31 5.49
N PHE A 233 -2.92 13.08 5.69
CA PHE A 233 -2.57 12.20 4.58
C PHE A 233 -3.77 11.81 3.72
N CYS A 234 -4.92 11.52 4.34
CA CYS A 234 -6.18 11.25 3.62
C CYS A 234 -6.63 12.45 2.79
N SER A 235 -6.56 13.67 3.33
CA SER A 235 -6.88 14.90 2.59
C SER A 235 -5.97 15.08 1.36
N LEU A 236 -4.67 14.77 1.48
CA LEU A 236 -3.74 14.81 0.34
C LEU A 236 -4.10 13.77 -0.73
N ALA A 237 -4.40 12.54 -0.32
CA ALA A 237 -4.74 11.45 -1.23
C ALA A 237 -6.06 11.71 -1.98
N ASN A 238 -7.05 12.30 -1.30
CA ASN A 238 -8.38 12.61 -1.86
C ASN A 238 -8.39 13.90 -2.69
N GLY A 239 -7.75 14.97 -2.19
CA GLY A 239 -7.69 16.27 -2.86
C GLY A 239 -6.77 16.30 -4.07
N GLY A 240 -5.91 15.29 -4.23
CA GLY A 240 -5.02 15.18 -5.38
C GLY A 240 -5.72 15.02 -6.74
N GLY A 241 -7.03 14.72 -6.78
CA GLY A 241 -7.79 14.45 -8.01
C GLY A 241 -7.69 15.55 -9.10
N ASP A 242 -7.56 16.82 -8.72
CA ASP A 242 -7.69 17.98 -9.61
C ASP A 242 -6.48 18.93 -9.64
N ALA A 243 -5.28 18.49 -9.22
CA ALA A 243 -4.08 19.32 -9.36
C ALA A 243 -3.51 19.27 -10.79
N GLY A 244 -4.29 19.78 -11.75
CA GLY A 244 -3.80 20.37 -12.99
C GLY A 244 -3.93 21.89 -12.88
N ALA A 245 -2.85 22.61 -13.19
CA ALA A 245 -2.71 24.07 -13.19
C ALA A 245 -2.54 24.74 -11.81
N ALA A 246 -1.29 24.86 -11.40
CA ALA A 246 -0.72 26.08 -10.84
C ALA A 246 0.69 26.25 -11.43
#